data_AF-A0A382ZX94-F1
#
_entry.id   AF-A0A382ZX94-F1
#
_cell.length_a   1.000
_cell.length_b   1.000
_cell.length_c   1.000
_cell.angle_alpha   90.00
_cell.angle_beta   90.00
_cell.angle_gamma   90.00
#
_symmetry.space_group_name_H-M   'P 1'
#
loop_
_entity.id
_entity.type
_entity.pdbx_description
1 polymer ?
#
loop_
_entity_poly.entity_id
_entity_poly.type
_entity_poly.pdbx_seq_one_letter_code
_entity_poly.pdbx_strand_id
1 'polypeptide(L)'
;IQGLIYDWYDDPILGFVDYDPWLTTPNTDAPISPPANVAKQISGSDVILTWDANPESDVAGYKIHYGNFTGYSYTTNTDLGNVTTYTLSGVSIDSSIAITAYDGNIDGTDDQVEGYQSWFAAASPPPNPATNLTSSYVGATSIDLSWTASTSDNISKYLIYRSTSANATTLVDSTSGATTYADTDLTHGLTYYYRVKAVDSDGIKSDYSNETSTLLATKIGVPGDYSSIQAGLTAAGTNDTVYVQAGTYTENII
;
A
#
# COMPACT_ATOMS: atom_id res chain seq x y z
N ILE A 1 -21.34 -3.98 -20.35
CA ILE A 1 -21.74 -5.17 -21.14
C ILE A 1 -23.21 -5.11 -21.58
N GLN A 2 -24.12 -4.46 -20.84
CA GLN A 2 -25.56 -4.30 -21.16
C GLN A 2 -25.92 -3.38 -22.36
N GLY A 3 -25.01 -3.12 -23.29
CA GLY A 3 -25.28 -2.29 -24.47
C GLY A 3 -24.76 -2.83 -25.79
N LEU A 4 -24.32 -4.10 -25.83
CA LEU A 4 -23.55 -4.66 -26.95
C LEU A 4 -24.06 -6.02 -27.45
N ILE A 5 -25.34 -6.34 -27.29
CA ILE A 5 -25.90 -7.53 -27.94
C ILE A 5 -27.22 -7.15 -28.62
N TYR A 6 -27.11 -6.88 -29.92
CA TYR A 6 -28.19 -7.03 -30.88
C TYR A 6 -27.63 -7.90 -32.01
N ASP A 7 -28.38 -8.90 -32.45
CA ASP A 7 -28.15 -9.48 -33.76
C ASP A 7 -29.29 -9.10 -34.72
N TRP A 8 -28.96 -9.16 -36.00
CA TRP A 8 -29.70 -8.56 -37.11
C TRP A 8 -30.86 -9.45 -37.61
N TYR A 9 -31.19 -10.55 -36.93
CA TYR A 9 -32.08 -11.59 -37.46
C TYR A 9 -33.12 -12.16 -36.48
N ASP A 10 -33.50 -11.47 -35.41
CA ASP A 10 -34.48 -12.00 -34.45
C ASP A 10 -35.85 -12.31 -35.10
N ASP A 11 -36.11 -13.61 -35.27
CA ASP A 11 -37.36 -14.22 -35.72
C ASP A 11 -38.42 -14.05 -34.62
N PRO A 12 -39.54 -13.33 -34.88
CA PRO A 12 -40.55 -13.04 -33.87
C PRO A 12 -41.34 -14.26 -33.37
N ILE A 13 -41.08 -15.47 -33.87
CA ILE A 13 -41.80 -16.70 -33.53
C ILE A 13 -40.98 -17.61 -32.58
N LEU A 14 -39.67 -17.44 -32.50
CA LEU A 14 -38.80 -18.20 -31.60
C LEU A 14 -38.59 -17.38 -30.34
N GLY A 15 -39.37 -17.73 -29.31
CA GLY A 15 -39.56 -16.96 -28.08
C GLY A 15 -38.31 -16.39 -27.44
N PHE A 16 -38.53 -15.32 -26.68
CA PHE A 16 -37.58 -14.72 -25.76
C PHE A 16 -36.71 -15.79 -25.09
N VAL A 17 -35.40 -15.58 -25.09
CA VAL A 17 -34.50 -16.28 -24.15
C VAL A 17 -34.86 -15.77 -22.76
N ASP A 18 -35.75 -16.50 -22.11
CA ASP A 18 -36.03 -16.35 -20.69
C ASP A 18 -34.78 -16.78 -19.92
N TYR A 19 -34.09 -15.82 -19.33
CA TYR A 19 -32.96 -16.06 -18.44
C TYR A 19 -33.40 -15.91 -16.97
N ASP A 20 -34.60 -16.33 -16.61
CA ASP A 20 -34.94 -16.69 -15.23
C ASP A 20 -34.65 -18.20 -15.02
N PRO A 21 -34.03 -18.61 -13.89
CA PRO A 21 -34.12 -17.92 -12.61
C PRO A 21 -33.02 -16.88 -12.38
N TRP A 22 -33.39 -15.65 -12.04
CA TRP A 22 -32.63 -14.86 -11.09
C TRP A 22 -32.47 -15.73 -9.84
N LEU A 23 -31.23 -15.96 -9.42
CA LEU A 23 -30.97 -16.54 -8.12
C LEU A 23 -31.51 -15.59 -7.05
N THR A 24 -32.72 -15.88 -6.54
CA THR A 24 -33.32 -15.19 -5.38
C THR A 24 -32.68 -15.61 -4.06
N THR A 25 -31.92 -16.70 -4.09
CA THR A 25 -31.03 -17.22 -3.06
C THR A 25 -29.70 -17.55 -3.72
N PRO A 26 -28.56 -17.37 -3.06
CA PRO A 26 -27.25 -17.66 -3.65
C PRO A 26 -27.13 -19.12 -4.12
N ASN A 27 -26.35 -19.37 -5.17
CA ASN A 27 -26.18 -20.70 -5.75
C ASN A 27 -25.29 -21.53 -4.83
N THR A 28 -25.89 -22.44 -4.06
CA THR A 28 -25.20 -23.39 -3.20
C THR A 28 -24.51 -24.53 -3.96
N ASP A 29 -24.71 -24.60 -5.28
CA ASP A 29 -24.11 -25.58 -6.18
C ASP A 29 -23.04 -24.93 -7.08
N ALA A 30 -22.75 -23.64 -6.92
CA ALA A 30 -21.61 -23.02 -7.60
C ALA A 30 -20.33 -23.52 -6.93
N PRO A 31 -19.32 -23.97 -7.70
CA PRO A 31 -18.03 -24.29 -7.11
C PRO A 31 -17.48 -23.08 -6.36
N ILE A 32 -16.98 -23.29 -5.15
CA ILE A 32 -16.42 -22.21 -4.33
C ILE A 32 -15.21 -21.61 -5.02
N SER A 33 -15.26 -20.30 -5.32
CA SER A 33 -14.14 -19.63 -5.96
C SER A 33 -12.93 -19.50 -5.01
N PRO A 34 -11.70 -19.47 -5.52
CA PRO A 34 -10.54 -19.15 -4.70
C PRO A 34 -10.61 -17.72 -4.14
N PRO A 35 -10.15 -17.48 -2.90
CA PRO A 35 -10.09 -16.14 -2.32
C PRO A 35 -9.27 -15.19 -3.21
N ALA A 36 -9.73 -13.94 -3.33
CA ALA A 36 -9.04 -12.92 -4.10
C ALA A 36 -8.07 -12.11 -3.22
N ASN A 37 -7.09 -11.47 -3.86
CA ASN A 37 -6.15 -10.54 -3.22
C ASN A 37 -5.45 -11.12 -1.98
N VAL A 38 -5.09 -12.41 -2.04
CA VAL A 38 -4.35 -13.07 -0.98
C VAL A 38 -2.95 -12.47 -0.89
N ALA A 39 -2.71 -11.71 0.16
CA ALA A 39 -1.45 -11.03 0.43
C ALA A 39 -0.85 -11.54 1.72
N LYS A 40 0.49 -11.52 1.79
CA LYS A 40 1.24 -11.76 3.03
C LYS A 40 2.14 -10.56 3.34
N GLN A 41 2.33 -10.26 4.62
CA GLN A 41 3.23 -9.19 5.10
C GLN A 41 3.97 -9.63 6.36
N ILE A 42 5.15 -9.05 6.60
CA ILE A 42 5.90 -9.28 7.83
C ILE A 42 5.21 -8.54 8.99
N SER A 43 5.04 -9.23 10.11
CA SER A 43 4.54 -8.68 11.37
C SER A 43 5.40 -9.18 12.53
N GLY A 44 6.48 -8.45 12.82
CA GLY A 44 7.47 -8.89 13.82
C GLY A 44 8.23 -10.13 13.33
N SER A 45 8.14 -11.24 14.06
CA SER A 45 8.67 -12.55 13.65
C SER A 45 7.70 -13.39 12.82
N ASP A 46 6.48 -12.90 12.64
CA ASP A 46 5.37 -13.65 12.08
C ASP A 46 4.97 -13.10 10.71
N VAL A 47 4.13 -13.84 10.00
CA VAL A 47 3.56 -13.43 8.73
C VAL A 47 2.06 -13.20 8.90
N ILE A 48 1.59 -11.99 8.65
CA ILE A 48 0.15 -11.71 8.56
C ILE A 48 -0.32 -11.95 7.14
N LEU A 49 -1.44 -12.64 7.01
CA LEU A 49 -2.14 -12.88 5.76
C LEU A 49 -3.47 -12.13 5.76
N THR A 50 -3.84 -11.63 4.59
CA THR A 50 -5.12 -10.95 4.32
C THR A 50 -5.63 -11.36 2.96
N TRP A 51 -6.95 -11.49 2.82
CA TRP A 51 -7.62 -11.78 1.56
C TRP A 51 -9.01 -11.15 1.54
N ASP A 52 -9.57 -11.00 0.36
CA ASP A 52 -10.95 -10.53 0.20
C ASP A 52 -11.92 -11.67 0.51
N ALA A 53 -13.05 -11.33 1.14
CA ALA A 53 -14.12 -12.27 1.36
C ALA A 53 -14.70 -12.73 0.01
N ASN A 54 -14.88 -14.03 -0.12
CA ASN A 54 -15.58 -14.63 -1.24
C ASN A 54 -17.01 -14.08 -1.39
N PRO A 55 -17.48 -13.81 -2.62
CA PRO A 55 -18.81 -13.26 -2.86
C PRO A 55 -19.94 -14.27 -2.65
N GLU A 56 -19.64 -15.57 -2.66
CA GLU A 56 -20.62 -16.64 -2.45
C GLU A 56 -21.09 -16.67 -0.99
N SER A 57 -22.40 -16.84 -0.77
CA SER A 57 -22.97 -16.71 0.60
C SER A 57 -22.82 -17.96 1.45
N ASP A 58 -22.58 -19.08 0.80
CA ASP A 58 -22.44 -20.42 1.35
C ASP A 58 -21.03 -20.72 1.83
N VAL A 59 -20.10 -19.77 1.70
CA VAL A 59 -18.75 -19.85 2.27
C VAL A 59 -18.84 -20.05 3.79
N ALA A 60 -18.44 -21.23 4.22
CA ALA A 60 -18.41 -21.62 5.63
C ALA A 60 -17.10 -21.22 6.30
N GLY A 61 -15.99 -21.16 5.57
CA GLY A 61 -14.72 -20.70 6.10
C GLY A 61 -13.54 -20.82 5.15
N TYR A 62 -12.35 -20.66 5.72
CA TYR A 62 -11.08 -20.67 4.99
C TYR A 62 -10.09 -21.64 5.64
N LYS A 63 -9.28 -22.28 4.81
CA LYS A 63 -8.11 -23.06 5.26
C LYS A 63 -6.83 -22.38 4.78
N ILE A 64 -5.84 -22.33 5.65
CA ILE A 64 -4.48 -21.95 5.30
C ILE A 64 -3.65 -23.19 5.00
N HIS A 65 -2.79 -23.10 3.99
CA HIS A 65 -1.95 -24.18 3.50
C HIS A 65 -0.51 -23.69 3.37
N TYR A 66 0.45 -24.40 3.95
CA TYR A 66 1.84 -23.98 3.95
C TYR A 66 2.84 -25.14 4.11
N GLY A 67 4.11 -24.85 3.80
CA GLY A 67 5.20 -25.82 3.82
C GLY A 67 5.52 -26.37 2.43
N ASN A 68 6.03 -27.60 2.36
CA ASN A 68 6.44 -28.19 1.09
C ASN A 68 5.21 -28.51 0.23
N PHE A 69 5.25 -28.11 -1.04
CA PHE A 69 4.19 -28.40 -2.01
C PHE A 69 4.61 -29.58 -2.88
N THR A 70 3.97 -30.73 -2.66
CA THR A 70 4.27 -31.97 -3.41
C THR A 70 2.99 -32.72 -3.73
N GLY A 71 2.88 -33.23 -4.96
CA GLY A 71 1.71 -34.01 -5.37
C GLY A 71 0.39 -33.25 -5.22
N TYR A 72 0.39 -31.95 -5.57
CA TYR A 72 -0.78 -31.06 -5.51
C TYR A 72 -1.32 -30.75 -4.11
N SER A 73 -0.52 -30.97 -3.06
CA SER A 73 -0.91 -30.65 -1.69
C SER A 73 0.23 -30.00 -0.92
N TYR A 74 -0.13 -29.20 0.09
CA TYR A 74 0.79 -28.68 1.09
C TYR A 74 0.95 -29.67 2.24
N THR A 75 2.15 -29.73 2.81
CA THR A 75 2.44 -30.57 3.99
C THR A 75 1.61 -30.22 5.22
N THR A 76 1.20 -28.96 5.36
CA THR A 76 0.42 -28.49 6.51
C THR A 76 -0.80 -27.73 6.00
N ASN A 77 -1.95 -28.00 6.58
CA ASN A 77 -3.13 -27.18 6.44
C ASN A 77 -3.85 -27.02 7.78
N THR A 78 -4.47 -25.87 7.99
CA THR A 78 -5.18 -25.52 9.21
C THR A 78 -6.47 -24.82 8.85
N ASP A 79 -7.58 -25.23 9.47
CA ASP A 79 -8.86 -24.54 9.35
C ASP A 79 -8.85 -23.26 10.20
N LEU A 80 -9.25 -22.15 9.59
CA LEU A 80 -9.29 -20.83 10.20
C LEU A 80 -10.71 -20.36 10.53
N GLY A 81 -11.73 -21.08 10.06
CA GLY A 81 -13.11 -20.62 10.06
C GLY A 81 -13.32 -19.43 9.12
N ASN A 82 -14.42 -18.70 9.31
CA ASN A 82 -14.79 -17.56 8.47
C ASN A 82 -14.11 -16.27 8.93
N VAL A 83 -12.85 -16.13 8.54
CA VAL A 83 -12.03 -14.93 8.76
C VAL A 83 -11.39 -14.48 7.45
N THR A 84 -10.99 -13.22 7.36
CA THR A 84 -10.28 -12.65 6.19
C THR A 84 -8.85 -12.21 6.53
N THR A 85 -8.39 -12.54 7.73
CA THR A 85 -7.02 -12.27 8.16
C THR A 85 -6.54 -13.33 9.13
N TYR A 86 -5.25 -13.63 9.08
CA TYR A 86 -4.63 -14.60 9.97
C TYR A 86 -3.14 -14.31 10.16
N THR A 87 -2.65 -14.41 11.39
CA THR A 87 -1.22 -14.30 11.70
C THR A 87 -0.63 -15.69 11.88
N LEU A 88 0.27 -16.06 10.98
CA LEU A 88 0.99 -17.33 11.00
C LEU A 88 2.39 -17.12 11.59
N SER A 89 2.64 -17.71 12.77
CA SER A 89 3.94 -17.65 13.44
C SER A 89 4.89 -18.76 12.96
N GLY A 90 6.20 -18.51 13.09
CA GLY A 90 7.23 -19.53 12.82
C GLY A 90 7.47 -19.85 11.34
N VAL A 91 7.02 -18.98 10.44
CA VAL A 91 7.25 -19.08 8.98
C VAL A 91 7.99 -17.86 8.46
N SER A 92 8.72 -18.02 7.36
CA SER A 92 9.36 -16.90 6.65
C SER A 92 8.38 -16.28 5.66
N ILE A 93 8.52 -14.98 5.38
CA ILE A 93 7.78 -14.29 4.30
C ILE A 93 8.01 -14.94 2.93
N ASP A 94 9.14 -15.63 2.73
CA ASP A 94 9.47 -16.34 1.50
C ASP A 94 8.79 -17.71 1.38
N SER A 95 8.12 -18.18 2.44
CA SER A 95 7.44 -19.47 2.44
C SER A 95 6.28 -19.48 1.44
N SER A 96 6.08 -20.63 0.79
CA SER A 96 4.88 -20.86 -0.02
C SER A 96 3.69 -21.03 0.92
N ILE A 97 2.72 -20.13 0.81
CA ILE A 97 1.50 -20.11 1.61
C ILE A 97 0.35 -19.88 0.64
N ALA A 98 -0.75 -20.61 0.81
CA ALA A 98 -1.97 -20.44 0.05
C ALA A 98 -3.20 -20.51 0.95
N ILE A 99 -4.29 -19.91 0.50
CA ILE A 99 -5.60 -19.98 1.16
C ILE A 99 -6.58 -20.69 0.21
N THR A 100 -7.49 -21.46 0.78
CA THR A 100 -8.69 -21.95 0.07
C THR A 100 -9.92 -21.54 0.85
N ALA A 101 -11.01 -21.24 0.16
CA ALA A 101 -12.34 -21.14 0.75
C ALA A 101 -13.04 -22.50 0.71
N TYR A 102 -13.98 -22.74 1.61
CA TYR A 102 -14.85 -23.92 1.60
C TYR A 102 -16.27 -23.57 2.01
N ASP A 103 -17.25 -24.36 1.58
CA ASP A 103 -18.66 -24.23 1.92
C ASP A 103 -19.11 -25.18 3.05
N GLY A 104 -20.41 -25.16 3.36
CA GLY A 104 -21.00 -26.04 4.36
C GLY A 104 -21.16 -27.51 3.95
N ASN A 105 -20.87 -27.85 2.70
CA ASN A 105 -21.03 -29.18 2.11
C ASN A 105 -19.77 -30.03 2.22
N ILE A 106 -18.65 -29.44 2.68
CA ILE A 106 -17.38 -30.13 2.89
C ILE A 106 -17.54 -31.41 3.73
N ASP A 107 -17.03 -32.53 3.22
CA ASP A 107 -17.09 -33.83 3.90
C ASP A 107 -15.71 -34.46 4.14
N GLY A 108 -14.66 -33.86 3.57
CA GLY A 108 -13.27 -34.31 3.70
C GLY A 108 -12.81 -35.26 2.59
N THR A 109 -13.66 -35.56 1.61
CA THR A 109 -13.38 -36.48 0.49
C THR A 109 -13.32 -35.69 -0.81
N ASP A 110 -12.10 -35.49 -1.34
CA ASP A 110 -11.90 -34.85 -2.64
C ASP A 110 -12.64 -33.50 -2.83
N ASP A 111 -12.88 -32.75 -1.75
CA ASP A 111 -13.70 -31.51 -1.73
C ASP A 111 -13.28 -30.47 -2.80
N GLN A 112 -11.98 -30.43 -3.15
CA GLN A 112 -11.47 -29.54 -4.21
C GLN A 112 -11.89 -29.96 -5.62
N VAL A 113 -12.06 -31.26 -5.84
CA VAL A 113 -12.52 -31.83 -7.12
C VAL A 113 -14.03 -31.70 -7.23
N GLU A 114 -14.73 -31.86 -6.11
CA GLU A 114 -16.19 -31.76 -6.03
C GLU A 114 -16.69 -30.30 -6.08
N GLY A 115 -15.84 -29.35 -5.72
CA GLY A 115 -16.15 -27.92 -5.77
C GLY A 115 -16.57 -27.32 -4.43
N TYR A 116 -16.64 -28.13 -3.36
CA TYR A 116 -16.92 -27.69 -1.99
C TYR A 116 -15.75 -26.97 -1.33
N GLN A 117 -14.54 -27.13 -1.88
CA GLN A 117 -13.36 -26.37 -1.53
C GLN A 117 -12.72 -25.76 -2.78
N SER A 118 -12.27 -24.51 -2.70
CA SER A 118 -11.63 -23.86 -3.82
C SER A 118 -10.26 -24.47 -4.16
N TRP A 119 -9.78 -24.19 -5.38
CA TRP A 119 -8.35 -24.28 -5.68
C TRP A 119 -7.53 -23.32 -4.81
N PHE A 120 -6.23 -23.59 -4.71
CA PHE A 120 -5.30 -22.77 -3.93
C PHE A 120 -5.17 -21.35 -4.50
N ALA A 121 -5.42 -20.35 -3.66
CA ALA A 121 -5.04 -18.97 -3.91
C ALA A 121 -3.70 -18.69 -3.20
N ALA A 122 -2.62 -18.61 -3.98
CA ALA A 122 -1.28 -18.37 -3.44
C ALA A 122 -1.16 -16.95 -2.89
N ALA A 123 -0.53 -16.82 -1.72
CA ALA A 123 -0.29 -15.53 -1.09
C ALA A 123 0.88 -14.79 -1.76
N SER A 124 0.61 -13.60 -2.29
CA SER A 124 1.62 -12.73 -2.88
C SER A 124 2.47 -12.04 -1.80
N PRO A 125 3.81 -12.09 -1.88
CA PRO A 125 4.68 -11.32 -0.99
C PRO A 125 4.52 -9.81 -1.23
N PRO A 126 4.88 -8.96 -0.25
CA PRO A 126 4.88 -7.52 -0.48
C PRO A 126 6.01 -7.14 -1.46
N PRO A 127 5.88 -6.02 -2.19
CA PRO A 127 6.97 -5.53 -3.00
C PRO A 127 8.17 -5.14 -2.14
N ASN A 128 9.36 -5.18 -2.72
CA ASN A 128 10.57 -4.68 -2.09
C ASN A 128 10.41 -3.17 -1.81
N PRO A 129 10.94 -2.65 -0.69
CA PRO A 129 10.90 -1.22 -0.43
C PRO A 129 11.72 -0.44 -1.46
N ALA A 130 11.36 0.82 -1.67
CA ALA A 130 12.24 1.79 -2.31
C ALA A 130 13.52 1.97 -1.47
N THR A 131 14.62 2.34 -2.12
CA THR A 131 15.93 2.50 -1.46
C THR A 131 16.55 3.85 -1.77
N ASN A 132 17.62 4.22 -1.06
CA ASN A 132 18.34 5.48 -1.26
C ASN A 132 17.41 6.71 -1.25
N LEU A 133 16.42 6.74 -0.36
CA LEU A 133 15.61 7.93 -0.16
C LEU A 133 16.51 9.04 0.37
N THR A 134 16.56 10.15 -0.36
CA THR A 134 17.25 11.39 -0.01
C THR A 134 16.25 12.54 0.01
N SER A 135 16.61 13.58 0.74
CA SER A 135 15.85 14.82 0.85
C SER A 135 16.79 16.01 0.81
N SER A 136 16.38 17.07 0.13
CA SER A 136 17.16 18.30 0.01
C SER A 136 16.26 19.52 0.15
N TYR A 137 16.77 20.53 0.84
CA TYR A 137 16.16 21.86 0.89
C TYR A 137 16.42 22.60 -0.43
N VAL A 138 15.37 23.15 -1.06
CA VAL A 138 15.47 23.71 -2.44
C VAL A 138 14.83 25.08 -2.62
N GLY A 139 14.26 25.67 -1.56
CA GLY A 139 13.59 26.95 -1.62
C GLY A 139 12.86 27.26 -0.32
N ALA A 140 12.20 28.43 -0.23
CA ALA A 140 11.70 28.96 1.03
C ALA A 140 10.88 27.94 1.84
N THR A 141 9.87 27.29 1.26
CA THR A 141 8.95 26.41 2.01
C THR A 141 8.86 24.99 1.43
N SER A 142 9.94 24.49 0.81
CA SER A 142 9.91 23.18 0.15
C SER A 142 11.14 22.30 0.38
N ILE A 143 10.88 20.99 0.42
CA ILE A 143 11.89 19.93 0.45
C ILE A 143 11.62 18.97 -0.70
N ASP A 144 12.61 18.78 -1.59
CA ASP A 144 12.52 17.78 -2.64
C ASP A 144 13.04 16.44 -2.13
N LEU A 145 12.30 15.39 -2.45
CA LEU A 145 12.61 14.00 -2.18
C LEU A 145 12.98 13.29 -3.48
N SER A 146 13.94 12.39 -3.39
CA SER A 146 14.31 11.47 -4.47
C SER A 146 14.65 10.11 -3.90
N TRP A 147 14.30 9.03 -4.60
CA TRP A 147 14.65 7.68 -4.20
C TRP A 147 14.98 6.79 -5.41
N THR A 148 15.60 5.66 -5.15
CA THR A 148 15.72 4.55 -6.10
C THR A 148 14.44 3.73 -6.06
N ALA A 149 13.89 3.43 -7.24
CA ALA A 149 12.70 2.61 -7.39
C ALA A 149 12.85 1.25 -6.70
N SER A 150 11.73 0.66 -6.30
CA SER A 150 11.68 -0.75 -5.87
C SER A 150 12.21 -1.66 -7.00
N THR A 151 12.83 -2.76 -6.62
CA THR A 151 13.27 -3.82 -7.54
C THR A 151 12.17 -4.83 -7.84
N SER A 152 11.00 -4.73 -7.21
CA SER A 152 9.84 -5.53 -7.57
C SER A 152 9.19 -5.02 -8.84
N ASP A 153 8.62 -5.94 -9.61
CA ASP A 153 7.82 -5.60 -10.79
C ASP A 153 6.46 -5.00 -10.39
N ASN A 154 5.75 -4.42 -11.35
CA ASN A 154 4.37 -3.96 -11.23
C ASN A 154 4.09 -2.90 -10.14
N ILE A 155 5.08 -2.07 -9.78
CA ILE A 155 4.84 -0.94 -8.87
C ILE A 155 3.89 0.08 -9.52
N SER A 156 2.76 0.31 -8.88
CA SER A 156 1.73 1.25 -9.32
C SER A 156 1.94 2.66 -8.75
N LYS A 157 2.44 2.77 -7.51
CA LYS A 157 2.65 4.05 -6.83
C LYS A 157 3.64 3.96 -5.69
N TYR A 158 4.09 5.14 -5.24
CA TYR A 158 4.81 5.30 -3.98
C TYR A 158 4.00 6.15 -3.01
N LEU A 159 3.96 5.76 -1.74
CA LEU A 159 3.30 6.48 -0.66
C LEU A 159 4.35 7.26 0.14
N ILE A 160 4.14 8.56 0.33
CA ILE A 160 5.07 9.47 1.01
C ILE A 160 4.59 9.68 2.43
N TYR A 161 5.45 9.34 3.38
CA TYR A 161 5.20 9.51 4.80
C TYR A 161 6.09 10.62 5.35
N ARG A 162 5.53 11.49 6.18
CA ARG A 162 6.23 12.65 6.75
C ARG A 162 5.88 12.83 8.23
N SER A 163 6.84 13.29 9.02
CA SER A 163 6.63 13.72 10.40
C SER A 163 7.66 14.78 10.80
N THR A 164 7.40 15.52 11.87
CA THR A 164 8.38 16.41 12.53
C THR A 164 9.18 15.69 13.62
N SER A 165 9.11 14.37 13.66
CA SER A 165 9.85 13.49 14.55
C SER A 165 10.24 12.21 13.78
N ALA A 166 11.34 11.59 14.20
CA ALA A 166 11.85 10.37 13.59
C ALA A 166 10.81 9.24 13.55
N ASN A 167 10.98 8.30 12.62
CA ASN A 167 10.06 7.21 12.31
C ASN A 167 8.70 7.72 11.78
N ALA A 168 8.72 8.50 10.71
CA ALA A 168 7.51 9.10 10.11
C ALA A 168 6.48 8.05 9.64
N THR A 169 5.29 8.01 10.26
CA THR A 169 4.20 7.05 9.92
C THR A 169 2.95 7.72 9.33
N THR A 170 2.89 9.04 9.29
CA THR A 170 1.75 9.79 8.73
C THR A 170 1.88 9.89 7.22
N LEU A 171 0.91 9.32 6.49
CA LEU A 171 0.81 9.45 5.04
C LEU A 171 0.44 10.91 4.69
N VAL A 172 1.21 11.55 3.82
CA VAL A 172 0.95 12.93 3.37
C VAL A 172 0.62 13.02 1.89
N ASP A 173 1.19 12.16 1.05
CA ASP A 173 0.87 12.13 -0.38
C ASP A 173 1.29 10.81 -1.04
N SER A 174 1.13 10.71 -2.36
CA SER A 174 1.60 9.60 -3.18
C SER A 174 2.01 10.05 -4.59
N THR A 175 2.94 9.33 -5.22
CA THR A 175 3.27 9.50 -6.65
C THR A 175 2.69 8.37 -7.48
N SER A 176 2.35 8.65 -8.74
CA SER A 176 1.96 7.63 -9.72
C SER A 176 3.19 7.01 -10.40
N GLY A 177 4.06 6.38 -9.61
CA GLY A 177 5.26 5.69 -10.06
C GLY A 177 6.52 6.58 -10.21
N ALA A 178 6.37 7.90 -10.14
CA ALA A 178 7.51 8.81 -10.10
C ALA A 178 8.38 8.56 -8.84
N THR A 179 9.69 8.65 -8.99
CA THR A 179 10.66 8.43 -7.90
C THR A 179 11.19 9.73 -7.28
N THR A 180 10.47 10.81 -7.51
CA THR A 180 10.73 12.14 -6.95
C THR A 180 9.42 12.75 -6.47
N TYR A 181 9.51 13.61 -5.47
CA TYR A 181 8.36 14.33 -4.91
C TYR A 181 8.82 15.66 -4.31
N ALA A 182 8.11 16.75 -4.62
CA ALA A 182 8.36 18.06 -4.03
C ALA A 182 7.36 18.29 -2.90
N ASP A 183 7.83 18.29 -1.65
CA ASP A 183 6.97 18.59 -0.51
C ASP A 183 6.95 20.09 -0.27
N THR A 184 5.77 20.72 -0.42
CA THR A 184 5.59 22.17 -0.34
C THR A 184 4.85 22.60 0.92
N ASP A 185 4.71 23.91 1.10
CA ASP A 185 3.95 24.52 2.19
C ASP A 185 4.43 24.11 3.59
N LEU A 186 5.74 23.89 3.72
CA LEU A 186 6.37 23.49 4.97
C LEU A 186 6.65 24.69 5.88
N THR A 187 6.48 24.47 7.18
CA THR A 187 6.82 25.44 8.23
C THR A 187 8.32 25.44 8.48
N HIS A 188 8.91 26.64 8.48
CA HIS A 188 10.30 26.92 8.82
C HIS A 188 10.68 26.54 10.25
N GLY A 189 11.97 26.26 10.46
CA GLY A 189 12.53 25.94 11.78
C GLY A 189 12.22 24.52 12.26
N LEU A 190 11.61 23.68 11.41
CA LEU A 190 11.28 22.29 11.72
C LEU A 190 12.15 21.32 10.92
N THR A 191 12.55 20.23 11.56
CA THR A 191 13.12 19.07 10.88
C THR A 191 12.00 18.16 10.44
N TYR A 192 11.94 17.88 9.14
CA TYR A 192 11.02 16.91 8.57
C TYR A 192 11.74 15.60 8.31
N TYR A 193 11.09 14.50 8.71
CA TYR A 193 11.52 13.13 8.52
C TYR A 193 10.62 12.48 7.49
N TYR A 194 11.23 11.75 6.55
CA TYR A 194 10.52 11.15 5.42
C TYR A 194 10.82 9.66 5.29
N ARG A 195 9.79 8.90 4.95
CA ARG A 195 9.88 7.50 4.52
C ARG A 195 8.93 7.27 3.35
N VAL A 196 9.24 6.29 2.50
CA VAL A 196 8.41 5.95 1.35
C VAL A 196 8.06 4.45 1.39
N LYS A 197 6.84 4.10 0.96
CA LYS A 197 6.47 2.71 0.65
C LYS A 197 6.17 2.57 -0.84
N ALA A 198 6.59 1.46 -1.44
CA ALA A 198 6.13 1.05 -2.75
C ALA A 198 4.77 0.33 -2.63
N VAL A 199 3.95 0.43 -3.67
CA VAL A 199 2.67 -0.29 -3.78
C VAL A 199 2.62 -0.94 -5.15
N ASP A 200 2.33 -2.24 -5.22
CA ASP A 200 2.16 -2.94 -6.50
C ASP A 200 0.77 -2.72 -7.12
N SER A 201 0.49 -3.39 -8.24
CA SER A 201 -0.79 -3.31 -8.94
C SER A 201 -1.95 -3.91 -8.15
N ASP A 202 -1.66 -4.82 -7.23
CA ASP A 202 -2.64 -5.54 -6.42
C ASP A 202 -2.93 -4.78 -5.10
N GLY A 203 -2.23 -3.67 -4.86
CA GLY A 203 -2.43 -2.79 -3.71
C GLY A 203 -1.63 -3.20 -2.46
N ILE A 204 -0.75 -4.19 -2.58
CA ILE A 204 0.12 -4.66 -1.49
C ILE A 204 1.24 -3.64 -1.29
N LYS A 205 1.49 -3.30 -0.02
CA LYS A 205 2.46 -2.27 0.36
C LYS A 205 3.76 -2.92 0.81
N SER A 206 4.88 -2.34 0.40
CA SER A 206 6.19 -2.71 0.92
C SER A 206 6.36 -2.30 2.40
N ASP A 207 7.48 -2.72 2.97
CA ASP A 207 8.06 -2.03 4.13
C ASP A 207 8.48 -0.60 3.79
N TYR A 208 8.80 0.18 4.82
CA TYR A 208 9.35 1.53 4.62
C TYR A 208 10.75 1.45 3.97
N SER A 209 11.05 2.45 3.14
CA SER A 209 12.43 2.77 2.74
C SER A 209 13.28 3.13 3.96
N ASN A 210 14.57 3.40 3.72
CA ASN A 210 15.36 4.15 4.69
C ASN A 210 14.68 5.49 5.02
N GLU A 211 14.89 5.97 6.24
CA GLU A 211 14.47 7.32 6.64
C GLU A 211 15.53 8.34 6.22
N THR A 212 15.07 9.50 5.75
CA THR A 212 15.88 10.70 5.56
C THR A 212 15.27 11.85 6.34
N SER A 213 16.06 12.87 6.64
CA SER A 213 15.56 14.07 7.30
C SER A 213 16.20 15.33 6.77
N THR A 214 15.47 16.44 6.79
CA THR A 214 15.99 17.74 6.40
C THR A 214 15.40 18.82 7.30
N LEU A 215 16.28 19.65 7.84
CA LEU A 215 15.89 20.88 8.52
C LEU A 215 15.43 21.89 7.47
N LEU A 216 14.18 22.32 7.54
CA LEU A 216 13.73 23.46 6.77
C LEU A 216 14.23 24.73 7.46
N ALA A 217 15.33 25.28 6.95
CA ALA A 217 16.03 26.40 7.58
C ALA A 217 15.12 27.61 7.78
N THR A 218 15.37 28.40 8.82
CA THR A 218 14.48 29.50 9.20
C THR A 218 14.65 30.69 8.27
N LYS A 219 13.52 31.29 7.90
CA LYS A 219 13.49 32.60 7.24
C LYS A 219 13.43 33.69 8.31
N ILE A 220 14.41 34.59 8.29
CA ILE A 220 14.51 35.72 9.22
C ILE A 220 14.26 37.02 8.45
N GLY A 221 13.19 37.76 8.78
CA GLY A 221 12.87 39.05 8.18
C GLY A 221 13.42 40.23 8.97
N VAL A 222 14.10 41.16 8.30
CA VAL A 222 14.59 42.42 8.88
C VAL A 222 14.24 43.62 7.99
N PRO A 223 13.62 44.70 8.51
CA PRO A 223 12.94 44.77 9.79
C PRO A 223 11.70 43.85 9.78
N GLY A 224 11.42 43.21 10.91
CA GLY A 224 10.28 42.30 11.05
C GLY A 224 10.41 41.44 12.31
N ASP A 225 11.16 40.36 12.19
CA ASP A 225 11.48 39.45 13.30
C ASP A 225 12.57 40.05 14.21
N TYR A 226 13.46 40.84 13.62
CA TYR A 226 14.49 41.59 14.34
C TYR A 226 14.49 43.07 13.91
N SER A 227 14.89 43.94 14.84
CA SER A 227 14.92 45.40 14.62
C SER A 227 16.10 45.87 13.78
N SER A 228 17.08 45.01 13.47
CA SER A 228 18.29 45.33 12.73
C SER A 228 18.81 44.11 11.95
N ILE A 229 19.54 44.34 10.85
CA ILE A 229 20.19 43.30 10.05
C ILE A 229 21.21 42.53 10.89
N GLN A 230 22.02 43.23 11.69
CA GLN A 230 23.02 42.56 12.54
C GLN A 230 22.35 41.62 13.56
N ALA A 231 21.22 42.02 14.14
CA ALA A 231 20.47 41.17 15.05
C ALA A 231 19.93 39.92 14.34
N GLY A 232 19.40 40.07 13.11
CA GLY A 232 18.97 38.94 12.29
C GLY A 232 20.10 37.99 11.91
N LEU A 233 21.27 38.52 11.55
CA LEU A 233 22.48 37.73 11.25
C LEU A 233 23.03 37.00 12.48
N THR A 234 23.02 37.66 13.64
CA THR A 234 23.50 37.06 14.90
C THR A 234 22.57 35.92 15.35
N ALA A 235 21.28 36.03 15.05
CA ALA A 235 20.29 35.00 15.35
C ALA A 235 20.24 33.87 14.30
N ALA A 236 20.76 34.09 13.09
CA ALA A 236 20.75 33.10 12.02
C ALA A 236 21.68 31.93 12.33
N GLY A 237 21.15 30.71 12.22
CA GLY A 237 21.91 29.46 12.24
C GLY A 237 22.43 29.08 10.86
N THR A 238 23.15 27.95 10.80
CA THR A 238 23.60 27.36 9.52
C THR A 238 22.40 27.08 8.62
N ASN A 239 22.47 27.58 7.37
CA ASN A 239 21.44 27.49 6.33
C ASN A 239 20.22 28.41 6.47
N ASP A 240 20.11 29.20 7.56
CA ASP A 240 19.05 30.21 7.66
C ASP A 240 19.21 31.28 6.58
N THR A 241 18.08 31.85 6.15
CA THR A 241 18.07 32.93 5.16
C THR A 241 17.56 34.22 5.80
N VAL A 242 18.42 35.24 5.84
CA VAL A 242 18.06 36.58 6.32
C VAL A 242 17.58 37.43 5.14
N TYR A 243 16.30 37.82 5.16
CA TYR A 243 15.68 38.71 4.18
C TYR A 243 15.66 40.14 4.70
N VAL A 244 16.35 41.03 3.99
CA VAL A 244 16.41 42.45 4.29
C VAL A 244 15.40 43.19 3.41
N GLN A 245 14.52 44.00 3.99
CA GLN A 245 13.62 44.87 3.24
C GLN A 245 14.41 45.91 2.43
N ALA A 246 13.83 46.46 1.37
CA ALA A 246 14.46 47.55 0.64
C ALA A 246 14.48 48.82 1.51
N GLY A 247 15.65 49.44 1.68
CA GLY A 247 15.79 50.63 2.51
C GLY A 247 17.23 51.08 2.68
N THR A 248 17.41 52.19 3.42
CA THR A 248 18.73 52.66 3.85
C THR A 248 18.94 52.25 5.30
N TYR A 249 19.99 51.47 5.53
CA TYR A 249 20.39 50.99 6.85
C TYR A 249 21.71 51.66 7.22
N THR A 250 21.77 52.25 8.41
CA THR A 250 22.99 52.93 8.92
C THR A 250 23.80 52.03 9.84
N GLU A 251 23.41 50.76 10.00
CA GLU A 251 24.11 49.81 10.84
C GLU A 251 25.36 49.28 10.13
N ASN A 252 26.47 49.19 10.88
CA ASN A 252 27.66 48.48 10.41
C ASN A 252 27.43 46.99 10.65
N ILE A 253 27.43 46.19 9.58
CA ILE A 253 27.41 44.74 9.68
C ILE A 253 28.81 44.29 10.08
N ILE A 254 28.93 43.55 11.20
CA ILE A 254 30.18 43.04 11.76
C ILE A 254 30.16 41.52 11.71
#